data_AF-A0A838VK19-F1
#
_entry.id   AF-A0A838VK19-F1
#
_cell.length_a   1.000
_cell.length_b   1.000
_cell.length_c   1.000
_cell.angle_alpha   90.00
_cell.angle_beta   90.00
_cell.angle_gamma   90.00
#
_symmetry.space_group_name_H-M   'P 1'
#
loop_
_entity.id
_entity.type
_entity.pdbx_description
1 polymer ?
#
loop_
_entity_poly.entity_id
_entity_poly.type
_entity_poly.pdbx_seq_one_letter_code
_entity_poly.pdbx_strand_id
1 'polypeptide(L)' 'MRKDSVGYRHNQHSVGLATVHLVWIPKRRKPVLRGNIKLRLSEILDSVASDRE' A
#
# COMPACT_ATOMS: atom_id res chain seq x y z
N MET A 1 20.59 23.01 5.75
CA MET A 1 19.23 22.45 5.84
C MET A 1 19.11 21.34 4.80
N ARG A 2 19.28 20.07 5.19
CA ARG A 2 19.20 18.96 4.23
C ARG A 2 17.73 18.77 3.84
N LYS A 3 17.45 18.96 2.56
CA LYS A 3 16.17 18.67 1.91
C LYS A 3 15.94 17.16 1.95
N ASP A 4 14.67 16.79 2.14
CA ASP A 4 14.08 15.46 2.04
C ASP A 4 14.33 14.55 3.24
N SER A 5 13.68 14.90 4.37
CA SER A 5 13.44 13.98 5.47
C SER A 5 12.62 12.81 4.96
N VAL A 6 13.29 11.72 4.60
CA VAL A 6 12.66 10.43 4.36
C VAL A 6 11.81 10.12 5.60
N GLY A 7 10.50 9.90 5.42
CA GLY A 7 9.51 9.81 6.50
C GLY A 7 9.65 8.54 7.33
N TYR A 8 10.72 8.43 8.10
CA TYR A 8 10.97 7.32 9.00
C TYR A 8 9.86 7.22 10.05
N ARG A 9 9.37 6.00 10.27
CA ARG A 9 8.43 5.67 11.36
C ARG A 9 9.24 5.40 12.62
N HIS A 10 8.82 5.99 13.73
CA HIS A 10 9.44 5.82 15.04
C HIS A 10 8.46 5.10 15.97
N ASN A 11 8.90 3.98 16.52
CA ASN A 11 8.22 3.24 17.58
C ASN A 11 9.05 3.34 18.88
N GLN A 12 8.52 2.87 20.01
CA GLN A 12 9.16 3.01 21.33
C GLN A 12 10.62 2.49 21.37
N HIS A 13 10.95 1.47 20.57
CA HIS A 13 12.28 0.86 20.54
C HIS A 13 12.82 0.61 19.12
N SER A 14 12.23 1.23 18.09
CA SER A 14 12.70 1.04 16.71
C SER A 14 12.45 2.26 15.83
N VAL A 15 13.31 2.42 14.82
CA VAL A 15 13.17 3.41 13.75
C VAL A 15 13.27 2.66 12.44
N GLY A 16 12.29 2.83 11.56
CA GLY A 16 12.20 2.07 10.32
C GLY A 16 11.56 2.82 9.18
N LEU A 17 11.94 2.45 7.97
CA LEU A 17 11.28 2.85 6.74
C LEU A 17 11.22 1.62 5.85
N ALA A 18 10.02 1.09 5.66
CA ALA A 18 9.77 -0.07 4.83
C ALA A 18 8.83 0.31 3.68
N THR A 19 9.41 0.75 2.56
CA THR A 19 8.68 1.00 1.31
C THR A 19 8.91 -0.18 0.37
N VAL A 20 7.82 -0.80 -0.08
CA VAL A 20 7.87 -2.01 -0.92
C VAL A 20 7.03 -1.85 -2.17
N HIS A 21 7.48 -2.47 -3.27
CA HIS A 21 6.67 -2.64 -4.48
C HIS A 21 5.98 -4.00 -4.45
N LEU A 22 4.69 -4.03 -4.13
CA LEU A 22 3.87 -5.24 -4.16
C LEU A 22 3.11 -5.33 -5.49
N VAL A 23 3.31 -6.42 -6.24
CA VAL A 23 2.60 -6.67 -7.52
C VAL A 23 1.97 -8.05 -7.49
N TRP A 24 0.69 -8.13 -7.84
CA TRP A 24 -0.04 -9.39 -7.99
C TRP A 24 -0.96 -9.33 -9.20
N ILE A 25 -1.52 -10.49 -9.58
CA ILE A 25 -2.44 -10.61 -10.71
C ILE A 25 -3.71 -11.40 -10.31
N PRO A 26 -4.85 -11.16 -10.97
CA PRO A 26 -6.04 -11.98 -10.82
C PRO A 26 -5.81 -13.42 -11.26
N LYS A 27 -6.57 -14.37 -10.70
CA LYS A 27 -6.51 -15.77 -11.08
C LYS A 27 -6.73 -15.92 -12.60
N ARG A 28 -5.88 -16.74 -13.25
CA ARG A 28 -5.84 -16.95 -14.71
C ARG A 28 -5.60 -15.67 -15.53
N ARG A 29 -5.03 -14.61 -14.93
CA ARG A 29 -4.72 -13.32 -15.58
C ARG A 29 -5.91 -12.71 -16.32
N LYS A 30 -7.14 -12.97 -15.85
CA LYS A 30 -8.35 -12.42 -16.46
C LYS A 30 -8.35 -10.89 -16.29
N PRO A 31 -8.72 -10.11 -17.32
CA PRO A 31 -8.67 -8.65 -17.27
C PRO A 31 -9.87 -8.05 -16.50
N VAL A 32 -10.09 -8.52 -15.27
CA VAL A 32 -11.26 -8.18 -14.44
C VAL A 32 -11.10 -6.88 -13.65
N LEU A 33 -9.87 -6.39 -13.48
CA LEU A 33 -9.57 -5.16 -12.74
C LEU A 33 -9.86 -3.91 -13.59
N ARG A 34 -11.13 -3.70 -13.95
CA ARG A 34 -11.61 -2.61 -14.80
C ARG A 34 -12.92 -2.06 -14.24
N GLY A 35 -13.26 -0.82 -14.62
CA GLY A 35 -14.51 -0.16 -14.22
C GLY A 35 -14.74 -0.19 -12.70
N ASN A 36 -15.96 -0.52 -12.28
CA ASN A 36 -16.36 -0.55 -10.86
C ASN A 36 -15.56 -1.55 -10.02
N ILE A 37 -15.09 -2.65 -10.60
CA ILE A 37 -14.28 -3.65 -9.87
C ILE A 37 -12.95 -3.04 -9.43
N LYS A 38 -12.32 -2.22 -10.29
CA LYS A 38 -11.09 -1.51 -9.95
C LYS A 38 -11.32 -0.55 -8.78
N LEU A 39 -12.39 0.26 -8.86
CA LEU A 39 -12.71 1.26 -7.84
C LEU A 39 -12.93 0.59 -6.48
N ARG A 40 -13.77 -0.44 -6.44
CA ARG A 40 -14.06 -1.15 -5.19
C ARG A 40 -12.83 -1.86 -4.62
N LEU A 41 -11.96 -2.41 -5.47
CA LEU A 41 -10.71 -3.01 -5.02
C LEU A 41 -9.79 -1.99 -4.35
N SER A 42 -9.64 -0.80 -4.95
CA SER A 42 -8.84 0.28 -4.35
C SER A 42 -9.36 0.66 -2.97
N GLU A 43 -10.67 0.87 -2.82
CA GLU A 43 -11.29 1.15 -1.52
C GLU A 43 -11.01 0.06 -0.47
N ILE A 44 -11.10 -1.21 -0.86
CA ILE A 44 -10.82 -2.33 0.05
C ILE A 44 -9.34 -2.34 0.46
N LEU A 45 -8.41 -2.09 -0.47
CA LEU A 45 -6.98 -2.05 -0.16
C LEU A 45 -6.65 -0.90 0.79
N ASP A 46 -7.21 0.28 0.57
CA ASP A 46 -7.01 1.45 1.42
C ASP A 46 -7.58 1.23 2.83
N SER A 47 -8.77 0.61 2.91
CA SER A 47 -9.38 0.23 4.20
C SER A 47 -8.51 -0.78 4.96
N VAL A 48 -8.07 -1.85 4.30
CA VAL A 48 -7.23 -2.89 4.93
C VAL A 48 -5.87 -2.34 5.35
N ALA A 49 -5.29 -1.41 4.59
CA ALA A 49 -4.05 -0.75 4.96
C ALA A 49 -4.22 0.13 6.21
N SER A 50 -5.32 0.88 6.27
CA SER A 50 -5.63 1.76 7.40
C SER A 50 -5.94 0.99 8.69
N ASP A 51 -6.61 -0.17 8.59
CA ASP A 51 -6.92 -1.02 9.74
C ASP A 51 -5.67 -1.67 10.39
N ARG A 52 -4.52 -1.62 9.71
CA ARG A 52 -3.28 -2.33 10.10
C ARG A 52 -2.11 -1.39 10.38
N GLU A 53 -2.34 -0.07 10.43
CA GLU A 53 -1.40 0.89 11.00
C GLU A 53 -1.43 0.85 12.54
#